data_AF-A0A2R6JUH5-F1
#
_entry.id   AF-A0A2R6JUH5-F1
#
_cell.length_a   1.000
_cell.length_b   1.000
_cell.length_c   1.000
_cell.angle_alpha   90.00
_cell.angle_beta   90.00
_cell.angle_gamma   90.00
#
_symmetry.space_group_name_H-M   'P 1'
#
loop_
_entity.id
_entity.type
_entity.pdbx_description
1 polymer ?
#
loop_
_entity_poly.entity_id
_entity_poly.type
_entity_poly.pdbx_seq_one_letter_code
_entity_poly.pdbx_strand_id
1 'polypeptide(L)'
;MNKLAPAGDERWELAPHAHVIVYEAEDGGELLTIYDCGAAQAPPRAQILGHLVRVDAEHTQEYGATGYVVKLREDAELIRQAGEGTDHYVIRAVDG
;
A
#
# COMPACT_ATOMS: atom_id res chain seq x y z
N MET A 1 -8.40 10.53 -5.55
CA MET A 1 -7.82 10.50 -6.91
C MET A 1 -6.49 9.77 -6.80
N ASN A 2 -6.38 8.58 -7.37
CA ASN A 2 -5.15 7.77 -7.34
C ASN A 2 -4.13 8.39 -8.32
N LYS A 3 -2.93 8.73 -7.82
CA LYS A 3 -1.83 9.35 -8.58
C LYS A 3 -0.59 8.46 -8.67
N LEU A 4 -0.72 7.17 -8.39
CA LEU A 4 0.40 6.24 -8.54
C LEU A 4 0.73 6.06 -10.01
N ALA A 5 2.02 5.93 -10.32
CA ALA A 5 2.47 5.62 -11.66
C ALA A 5 2.04 4.18 -12.00
N PRO A 6 1.41 3.95 -13.17
CA PRO A 6 1.02 2.60 -13.56
C PRO A 6 2.25 1.78 -13.96
N ALA A 7 2.37 0.58 -13.40
CA ALA A 7 3.39 -0.42 -13.77
C ALA A 7 2.81 -1.51 -14.71
N GLY A 8 1.51 -1.46 -14.97
CA GLY A 8 0.79 -2.41 -15.80
C GLY A 8 -0.71 -2.41 -15.48
N ASP A 9 -1.45 -3.36 -16.06
CA ASP A 9 -2.84 -3.59 -15.67
C ASP A 9 -2.88 -3.99 -14.19
N GLU A 10 -3.64 -3.22 -13.40
CA GLU A 10 -3.83 -3.49 -11.97
C GLU A 10 -2.54 -3.45 -11.13
N ARG A 11 -1.50 -2.76 -11.64
CA ARG A 11 -0.22 -2.59 -10.96
C ARG A 11 0.21 -1.14 -10.92
N TRP A 12 0.83 -0.75 -9.81
CA TRP A 12 1.28 0.61 -9.57
C TRP A 12 2.65 0.63 -8.91
N GLU A 13 3.52 1.52 -9.36
CA GLU A 13 4.85 1.71 -8.79
C GLU A 13 4.75 2.37 -7.41
N LEU A 14 5.58 1.91 -6.47
CA LEU A 14 5.79 2.47 -5.15
C LEU A 14 7.27 2.88 -5.02
N ALA A 15 7.49 4.09 -4.51
CA ALA A 15 8.83 4.56 -4.22
C ALA A 15 9.54 3.70 -3.13
N PRO A 16 10.88 3.62 -3.12
CA PRO A 16 11.65 2.85 -2.14
C PRO A 16 11.39 3.20 -0.67
N HIS A 17 10.92 4.42 -0.42
CA HIS A 17 10.63 4.95 0.90
C HIS A 17 9.14 5.23 1.07
N ALA A 18 8.30 4.54 0.29
CA ALA A 18 6.87 4.71 0.38
C ALA A 18 6.36 4.21 1.74
N HIS A 19 5.42 4.96 2.30
CA HIS A 19 4.68 4.59 3.49
C HIS A 19 3.26 4.24 3.08
N VAL A 20 2.83 3.03 3.41
CA VAL A 20 1.46 2.56 3.24
C VAL A 20 0.82 2.48 4.61
N ILE A 21 -0.12 3.38 4.86
CA ILE A 21 -0.93 3.37 6.07
C ILE A 21 -2.16 2.53 5.77
N VAL A 22 -2.34 1.44 6.51
CA VAL A 22 -3.53 0.61 6.47
C VAL A 22 -4.41 0.99 7.64
N TYR A 23 -5.59 1.51 7.33
CA TYR A 23 -6.63 1.72 8.33
C TYR A 23 -7.59 0.54 8.31
N GLU A 24 -7.76 -0.10 9.47
CA GLU A 24 -8.66 -1.22 9.70
C GLU A 24 -9.96 -0.68 10.32
N ALA A 25 -11.08 -0.82 9.62
CA ALA A 25 -12.39 -0.43 10.09
C ALA A 25 -13.03 -1.53 10.96
N GLU A 26 -13.94 -1.15 11.86
CA GLU A 26 -14.59 -2.10 12.79
C GLU A 26 -15.47 -3.15 12.10
N ASP A 27 -15.94 -2.85 10.88
CA ASP A 27 -16.73 -3.77 10.04
C ASP A 27 -15.86 -4.74 9.23
N GLY A 28 -14.54 -4.71 9.46
CA GLY A 28 -13.57 -5.56 8.79
C GLY A 28 -13.16 -5.06 7.41
N GLY A 29 -13.49 -3.83 7.03
CA GLY A 29 -12.97 -3.18 5.83
C GLY A 29 -11.58 -2.56 6.02
N GLU A 30 -10.83 -2.38 4.93
CA GLU A 30 -9.53 -1.72 4.95
C GLU A 30 -9.44 -0.56 3.94
N LEU A 31 -8.72 0.49 4.35
CA LEU A 31 -8.34 1.62 3.50
C LEU A 31 -6.81 1.78 3.50
N LEU A 32 -6.21 1.60 2.33
CA LEU A 32 -4.79 1.82 2.10
C LEU A 32 -4.57 3.29 1.70
N THR A 33 -3.75 4.00 2.46
CA THR A 33 -3.30 5.36 2.14
C THR A 33 -1.80 5.37 1.87
N ILE A 34 -1.42 5.77 0.66
CA ILE A 34 -0.05 5.61 0.16
C ILE A 34 0.64 6.97 0.02
N TYR A 35 1.87 7.06 0.53
CA TYR A 35 2.76 8.22 0.45
C TYR A 35 4.11 7.81 -0.14
N ASP A 36 4.71 8.61 -1.02
CA ASP A 36 6.03 8.29 -1.63
C ASP A 36 7.22 8.42 -0.66
N CYS A 37 7.08 9.23 0.39
CA CYS A 37 8.12 9.50 1.36
C CYS A 37 7.46 9.82 2.70
N GLY A 38 8.03 9.31 3.79
CA GLY A 38 7.49 9.42 5.16
C GLY A 38 7.32 10.83 5.74
N ALA A 39 7.49 11.88 4.93
CA ALA A 39 7.19 13.25 5.33
C ALA A 39 5.67 13.43 5.43
N ALA A 40 5.16 13.47 6.67
CA ALA A 40 3.76 13.72 7.04
C ALA A 40 3.16 15.05 6.50
N GLN A 41 3.90 15.81 5.69
CA GLN A 41 3.47 17.07 5.10
C GLN A 41 3.09 16.96 3.61
N ALA A 42 3.34 15.83 2.95
CA ALA A 42 2.90 15.62 1.57
C ALA A 42 1.46 15.08 1.52
N PRO A 43 0.62 15.51 0.56
CA PRO A 43 -0.66 14.85 0.33
C PRO A 43 -0.43 13.39 -0.08
N PRO A 44 -1.34 12.47 0.28
CA PRO A 44 -1.23 11.08 -0.16
C PRO A 44 -1.27 10.99 -1.69
N ARG A 45 -0.50 10.06 -2.24
CA ARG A 45 -0.53 9.73 -3.67
C ARG A 45 -1.76 8.97 -4.05
N ALA A 46 -2.20 8.06 -3.18
CA ALA A 46 -3.40 7.29 -3.41
C ALA A 46 -4.10 6.93 -2.10
N GLN A 47 -5.40 6.71 -2.23
CA GLN A 47 -6.27 6.12 -1.23
C GLN A 47 -7.07 5.04 -1.95
N ILE A 48 -7.01 3.81 -1.46
CA ILE A 48 -7.52 2.61 -2.14
C ILE A 48 -8.29 1.78 -1.12
N LEU A 49 -9.51 1.37 -1.47
CA LEU A 49 -10.31 0.45 -0.67
C LEU A 49 -9.95 -0.99 -1.01
N GLY A 50 -9.79 -1.83 0.02
CA GLY A 50 -9.46 -3.25 -0.09
C GLY A 50 -8.36 -3.65 0.89
N HIS A 51 -8.00 -4.92 0.92
CA HIS A 51 -7.15 -5.48 1.96
C HIS A 51 -5.71 -5.60 1.52
N LEU A 52 -4.77 -5.14 2.35
CA LEU A 52 -3.35 -5.43 2.14
C LEU A 52 -3.06 -6.82 2.71
N VAL A 53 -3.19 -7.84 1.87
CA VAL A 53 -3.09 -9.24 2.32
C VAL A 53 -1.66 -9.74 2.41
N ARG A 54 -0.71 -9.08 1.74
CA ARG A 54 0.70 -9.51 1.72
C ARG A 54 1.67 -8.40 1.33
N VAL A 55 2.85 -8.41 1.96
CA VAL A 55 4.00 -7.55 1.63
C VAL A 55 5.23 -8.43 1.48
N ASP A 56 5.67 -8.64 0.24
CA ASP A 56 6.85 -9.44 -0.15
C ASP A 56 8.08 -8.59 -0.46
N ALA A 57 7.98 -7.26 -0.36
CA ALA A 57 9.14 -6.35 -0.42
C ALA A 57 9.75 -6.15 0.98
N GLU A 58 11.03 -5.78 1.05
CA GLU A 58 11.71 -5.39 2.27
C GLU A 58 11.01 -4.18 2.90
N HIS A 59 10.55 -4.35 4.13
CA HIS A 59 9.77 -3.35 4.83
C HIS A 59 9.96 -3.42 6.34
N THR A 60 9.57 -2.35 7.01
CA THR A 60 9.28 -2.37 8.45
C THR A 60 7.79 -2.13 8.66
N GLN A 61 7.18 -2.85 9.61
CA GLN A 61 5.78 -2.71 9.96
C GLN A 61 5.64 -2.21 11.41
N GLU A 62 4.77 -1.21 11.59
CA GLU A 62 4.46 -0.63 12.89
C GLU A 62 2.96 -0.66 13.11
N TYR A 63 2.50 -1.33 14.17
CA TYR A 63 1.08 -1.40 14.51
C TYR A 63 0.64 -0.21 15.35
N GLY A 64 -0.57 0.27 15.07
CA GLY A 64 -1.27 1.31 15.81
C GLY A 64 -2.62 0.83 16.35
N ALA A 65 -3.42 1.75 16.88
CA ALA A 65 -4.71 1.42 17.47
C ALA A 65 -5.80 1.05 16.45
N THR A 66 -5.67 1.50 15.20
CA THR A 66 -6.70 1.37 14.16
C THR A 66 -6.12 0.84 12.84
N GLY A 67 -5.10 0.01 12.92
CA GLY A 67 -4.36 -0.51 11.76
C GLY A 67 -2.86 -0.41 11.95
N TYR A 68 -2.12 -0.24 10.85
CA TYR A 68 -0.66 -0.29 10.87
C TYR A 68 -0.05 0.51 9.73
N VAL A 69 1.26 0.73 9.82
CA VAL A 69 2.05 1.41 8.80
C VAL A 69 3.11 0.44 8.27
N VAL A 70 3.14 0.27 6.95
CA VAL A 70 4.21 -0.42 6.23
C VAL A 70 5.12 0.64 5.64
N LYS A 71 6.41 0.59 5.98
CA LYS A 71 7.45 1.46 5.41
C LYS A 71 8.36 0.62 4.55
N LEU A 72 8.33 0.85 3.24
CA LEU A 72 9.17 0.14 2.29
C LEU A 72 10.63 0.57 2.42
N ARG A 73 11.53 -0.31 2.00
CA ARG A 73 12.99 -0.12 2.00
C ARG A 73 13.63 -0.30 0.62
N GLU A 74 12.85 -0.75 -0.35
CA GLU A 74 13.29 -1.01 -1.73
C GLU A 74 12.16 -0.67 -2.71
N ASP A 75 12.50 -0.56 -3.99
CA ASP A 75 11.54 -0.36 -5.08
C ASP A 75 10.52 -1.50 -5.11
N ALA A 76 9.24 -1.14 -5.24
CA ALA A 76 8.16 -2.11 -5.16
C ALA A 76 6.98 -1.74 -6.05
N GLU A 77 6.12 -2.73 -6.29
CA GLU A 77 4.83 -2.56 -6.94
C GLU A 77 3.70 -2.93 -6.01
N LEU A 78 2.63 -2.13 -6.02
CA LEU A 78 1.32 -2.52 -5.53
C LEU A 78 0.58 -3.26 -6.64
N ILE A 79 0.12 -4.47 -6.35
CA ILE A 79 -0.58 -5.34 -7.29
C ILE A 79 -1.96 -5.62 -6.73
N ARG A 80 -3.01 -5.28 -7.49
CA ARG A 80 -4.38 -5.70 -7.17
C ARG A 80 -4.64 -7.13 -7.62
N GLN A 81 -5.38 -7.85 -6.81
CA GLN A 81 -5.86 -9.20 -7.03
C GLN A 81 -7.35 -9.25 -6.73
N ALA A 82 -8.11 -9.99 -7.52
CA ALA A 82 -9.51 -10.24 -7.22
C ALA A 82 -9.62 -11.07 -5.93
N GLY A 83 -10.24 -10.48 -4.90
CA GLY A 83 -10.64 -11.19 -3.70
C GLY A 83 -12.13 -11.54 -3.72
N GLU A 84 -12.55 -12.41 -2.80
CA GLU A 84 -13.98 -12.72 -2.64
C GLU A 84 -14.67 -11.55 -1.94
N GLY A 85 -15.46 -10.77 -2.68
CA GLY A 85 -16.27 -9.67 -2.17
C GLY A 85 -15.55 -8.33 -1.98
N THR A 86 -14.21 -8.34 -1.92
CA THR A 86 -13.37 -7.14 -1.77
C THR A 86 -12.05 -7.33 -2.52
N ASP A 87 -11.40 -6.23 -2.91
CA ASP A 87 -10.12 -6.29 -3.59
C ASP A 87 -9.00 -6.65 -2.60
N HIS A 88 -8.09 -7.49 -3.05
CA HIS A 88 -6.87 -7.81 -2.32
C HIS A 88 -5.68 -7.13 -2.98
N TYR A 89 -4.75 -6.66 -2.15
CA TYR A 89 -3.55 -5.98 -2.59
C TYR A 89 -2.32 -6.69 -2.05
N VAL A 90 -1.32 -6.81 -2.90
CA VAL A 90 -0.01 -7.36 -2.56
C VAL A 90 1.06 -6.36 -2.95
N ILE A 91 2.02 -6.14 -2.07
CA ILE A 91 3.22 -5.36 -2.40
C ILE A 91 4.36 -6.33 -2.71
N ARG A 92 5.03 -6.17 -3.85
CA ARG A 92 6.19 -7.00 -4.24
C ARG A 92 7.38 -6.13 -4.60
N ALA A 93 8.58 -6.61 -4.28
CA ALA A 93 9.82 -6.00 -4.78
C ALA A 93 9.86 -6.03 -6.30
N VAL A 94 10.43 -4.99 -6.90
CA VAL A 94 10.78 -4.97 -8.32
C VAL A 94 12.23 -5.42 -8.43
N ASP A 95 12.48 -6.54 -9.10
CA ASP A 95 13.84 -6.93 -9.46
C ASP A 95 14.39 -5.91 -10.48
N GLY A 96 15.41 -5.14 -10.08
CA GLY A 96 16.11 -4.18 -10.93
C GLY A 96 17.15 -4.81 -11.86
#